data_AF-A0A2V6SVH4-F1
#
_entry.id   AF-A0A2V6SVH4-F1
#
_cell.length_a   1.000
_cell.length_b   1.000
_cell.length_c   1.000
_cell.angle_alpha   90.00
_cell.angle_beta   90.00
_cell.angle_gamma   90.00
#
_symmetry.space_group_name_H-M   'P 1'
#
loop_
_entity.id
_entity.type
_entity.pdbx_description
1 polymer ?
#
loop_
_entity_poly.entity_id
_entity_poly.type
_entity_poly.pdbx_seq_one_letter_code
_entity_poly.pdbx_strand_id
1 'polypeptide(L)'
;MLTLEGAIDFHVHADPELFGRIGDAVEIARRCAAAGMRALVFKAHHEGTMTRAYFVNRQVGNLQAFGGLVLNDFVGGINPTAVQAALDMGARVIWAPTMHSKHHEDTFGRGTYGIKRQTHEGTIARPGIQVLTARGELVPELVDVLDRVRAKDAVFATAHLAPPEIEAIVRGYARRMKILINHPFFLPRTVPTAWFADMAAHGAVLEI
;
A
#
# COMPACT_ATOMS: atom_id res chain seq x y z
N MET A 1 -3.29 -30.84 -5.78
CA MET A 1 -4.41 -29.89 -5.83
C MET A 1 -3.94 -28.62 -5.14
N LEU A 2 -4.05 -27.45 -5.79
CA LEU A 2 -3.76 -26.17 -5.13
C LEU A 2 -4.95 -25.80 -4.23
N THR A 3 -4.69 -25.37 -3.00
CA THR A 3 -5.71 -24.96 -2.02
C THR A 3 -5.43 -23.53 -1.54
N LEU A 4 -6.49 -22.81 -1.15
CA LEU A 4 -6.42 -21.48 -0.52
C LEU A 4 -6.59 -21.56 1.00
N GLU A 5 -6.70 -22.77 1.55
CA GLU A 5 -6.85 -22.97 2.99
C GLU A 5 -5.65 -22.37 3.75
N GLY A 6 -5.94 -21.50 4.70
CA GLY A 6 -4.92 -20.79 5.48
C GLY A 6 -4.25 -19.62 4.76
N ALA A 7 -4.51 -19.40 3.47
CA ALA A 7 -3.88 -18.33 2.69
C ALA A 7 -4.30 -16.93 3.16
N ILE A 8 -3.46 -15.94 2.87
CA ILE A 8 -3.72 -14.52 3.15
C ILE A 8 -3.56 -13.74 1.86
N ASP A 9 -4.59 -12.99 1.47
CA ASP A 9 -4.46 -12.00 0.40
C ASP A 9 -4.08 -10.65 1.00
N PHE A 10 -2.87 -10.17 0.69
CA PHE A 10 -2.32 -8.96 1.29
C PHE A 10 -2.71 -7.67 0.55
N HIS A 11 -3.47 -7.75 -0.55
CA HIS A 11 -3.71 -6.60 -1.42
C HIS A 11 -5.08 -6.66 -2.12
N VAL A 12 -6.14 -6.50 -1.34
CA VAL A 12 -7.52 -6.57 -1.85
C VAL A 12 -8.11 -5.18 -2.07
N HIS A 13 -8.52 -4.91 -3.30
CA HIS A 13 -9.35 -3.75 -3.64
C HIS A 13 -10.83 -4.16 -3.70
N ALA A 14 -11.71 -3.37 -3.08
CA ALA A 14 -13.14 -3.65 -2.97
C ALA A 14 -13.98 -2.40 -3.20
N ASP A 15 -15.22 -2.54 -3.68
CA ASP A 15 -16.13 -1.41 -3.81
C ASP A 15 -16.61 -0.88 -2.44
N PRO A 16 -16.97 0.41 -2.34
CA PRO A 16 -16.91 1.43 -3.40
C PRO A 16 -15.50 1.99 -3.62
N GLU A 17 -15.11 2.23 -4.87
CA GLU A 17 -13.92 3.02 -5.23
C GLU A 17 -14.20 3.90 -6.46
N LEU A 18 -13.28 4.80 -6.84
CA LEU A 18 -13.41 5.62 -8.06
C LEU A 18 -13.43 4.78 -9.35
N PHE A 19 -13.08 3.50 -9.28
CA PHE A 19 -13.12 2.54 -10.37
C PHE A 19 -13.79 1.27 -9.86
N GLY A 20 -14.67 0.68 -10.66
CA GLY A 20 -15.42 -0.52 -10.27
C GLY A 20 -14.50 -1.69 -9.91
N ARG A 21 -14.86 -2.40 -8.83
CA ARG A 21 -14.17 -3.60 -8.37
C ARG A 21 -15.04 -4.84 -8.62
N ILE A 22 -14.52 -6.00 -8.24
CA ILE A 22 -15.18 -7.29 -8.49
C ILE A 22 -16.32 -7.61 -7.49
N GLY A 23 -16.55 -6.71 -6.54
CA GLY A 23 -17.51 -6.82 -5.46
C GLY A 23 -17.17 -5.87 -4.30
N ASP A 24 -18.10 -5.73 -3.37
CA ASP A 24 -17.86 -4.99 -2.14
C ASP A 24 -17.01 -5.78 -1.12
N ALA A 25 -16.59 -5.12 -0.04
CA ALA A 25 -15.72 -5.70 0.97
C ALA A 25 -16.33 -6.96 1.64
N VAL A 26 -17.63 -6.99 1.88
CA VAL A 26 -18.32 -8.11 2.52
C VAL A 26 -18.48 -9.28 1.55
N GLU A 27 -18.85 -8.99 0.29
CA GLU A 27 -18.97 -9.99 -0.77
C GLU A 27 -17.64 -10.71 -1.02
N ILE A 28 -16.55 -9.94 -1.16
CA ILE A 28 -15.20 -10.50 -1.37
C ILE A 28 -14.80 -11.34 -0.14
N ALA A 29 -14.99 -10.82 1.07
CA ALA A 29 -14.63 -11.54 2.28
C ALA A 29 -15.40 -12.86 2.45
N ARG A 30 -16.70 -12.90 2.11
CA ARG A 30 -17.49 -14.15 2.12
C ARG A 30 -16.94 -15.19 1.15
N ARG A 31 -16.52 -14.78 -0.05
CA ARG A 31 -15.89 -15.68 -1.04
C ARG A 31 -14.55 -16.22 -0.53
N CYS A 32 -13.71 -15.35 0.05
CA CYS A 32 -12.43 -15.76 0.65
C CYS A 32 -12.63 -16.72 1.82
N ALA A 33 -13.57 -16.44 2.73
CA ALA A 33 -13.89 -17.31 3.85
C ALA A 33 -14.42 -18.68 3.40
N ALA A 34 -15.30 -18.70 2.38
CA ALA A 34 -15.80 -19.95 1.79
C ALA A 34 -14.69 -20.79 1.13
N ALA A 35 -13.62 -20.15 0.67
CA ALA A 35 -12.43 -20.81 0.12
C ALA A 35 -11.40 -21.25 1.20
N GLY A 36 -11.70 -21.04 2.49
CA GLY A 36 -10.82 -21.42 3.61
C GLY A 36 -9.66 -20.45 3.86
N MET A 37 -9.67 -19.26 3.25
CA MET A 37 -8.62 -18.26 3.47
C MET A 37 -8.63 -17.75 4.91
N ARG A 38 -7.45 -17.55 5.48
CA ARG A 38 -7.27 -17.11 6.87
C ARG A 38 -7.53 -15.62 7.03
N ALA A 39 -7.07 -14.80 6.09
CA ALA A 39 -7.15 -13.35 6.21
C ALA A 39 -7.10 -12.62 4.87
N LEU A 40 -7.47 -11.35 4.90
CA LEU A 40 -7.28 -10.42 3.80
C LEU A 40 -6.91 -9.02 4.32
N VAL A 41 -6.28 -8.22 3.46
CA VAL A 41 -5.94 -6.82 3.74
C VAL A 41 -6.58 -5.94 2.68
N PHE A 42 -7.55 -5.12 3.08
CA PHE A 42 -8.18 -4.16 2.19
C PHE A 42 -7.26 -2.95 1.96
N LYS A 43 -7.14 -2.54 0.70
CA LYS A 43 -6.48 -1.31 0.28
C LYS A 43 -7.45 -0.50 -0.58
N ALA A 44 -7.41 0.82 -0.44
CA ALA A 44 -8.10 1.76 -1.30
C ALA A 44 -7.18 2.95 -1.57
N HIS A 45 -7.24 3.50 -2.79
CA HIS A 45 -6.36 4.63 -3.16
C HIS A 45 -6.84 5.99 -2.63
N HIS A 46 -8.08 6.07 -2.14
CA HIS A 46 -8.80 7.33 -1.94
C HIS A 46 -9.21 7.55 -0.48
N GLU A 47 -9.21 6.50 0.35
CA GLU A 47 -9.67 6.53 1.73
C GLU A 47 -8.91 5.52 2.60
N GLY A 48 -9.09 5.60 3.92
CA GLY A 48 -8.65 4.56 4.84
C GLY A 48 -9.60 3.36 4.85
N THR A 49 -9.07 2.14 4.89
CA THR A 49 -9.88 0.91 4.80
C THR A 49 -10.14 0.25 6.15
N MET A 50 -9.83 0.93 7.26
CA MET A 50 -10.03 0.37 8.61
C MET A 50 -11.49 0.14 8.93
N THR A 51 -12.34 1.05 8.47
CA THR A 51 -13.78 0.95 8.57
C THR A 51 -14.32 -0.28 7.84
N ARG A 52 -13.81 -0.57 6.64
CA ARG A 52 -14.17 -1.78 5.87
C ARG A 52 -13.80 -3.05 6.64
N ALA A 53 -12.56 -3.13 7.12
CA ALA A 53 -12.09 -4.26 7.92
C ALA A 53 -12.94 -4.44 9.20
N TYR A 54 -13.27 -3.35 9.90
CA TYR A 54 -14.14 -3.39 11.07
C TYR A 54 -15.50 -4.02 10.77
N PHE A 55 -16.19 -3.55 9.74
CA PHE A 55 -17.52 -4.08 9.40
C PHE A 55 -17.48 -5.50 8.83
N VAL A 56 -16.43 -5.87 8.08
CA VAL A 56 -16.26 -7.24 7.58
C VAL A 56 -16.06 -8.21 8.74
N ASN A 57 -15.18 -7.91 9.70
CA ASN A 57 -14.94 -8.78 10.87
C ASN A 57 -16.19 -8.99 11.73
N ARG A 58 -17.18 -8.08 11.66
CA ARG A 58 -18.47 -8.22 12.37
C ARG A 58 -19.48 -9.08 11.61
N GLN A 59 -19.32 -9.25 10.31
CA GLN A 59 -20.32 -9.85 9.42
C GLN A 59 -19.87 -11.18 8.81
N VAL A 60 -18.56 -11.40 8.68
CA VAL A 60 -17.97 -12.58 8.06
C VAL A 60 -17.17 -13.33 9.12
N GLY A 61 -17.67 -14.49 9.52
CA GLY A 61 -16.96 -15.40 10.42
C GLY A 61 -15.83 -16.15 9.72
N ASN A 62 -14.91 -16.72 10.52
CA ASN A 62 -13.84 -17.62 10.07
C ASN A 62 -12.79 -17.02 9.12
N LEU A 63 -12.74 -15.69 9.02
CA LEU A 63 -11.70 -14.95 8.30
C LEU A 63 -11.39 -13.66 9.05
N GLN A 64 -10.13 -13.23 9.04
CA GLN A 64 -9.72 -11.96 9.61
C GLN A 64 -9.46 -10.91 8.52
N ALA A 65 -10.20 -9.81 8.53
CA ALA A 65 -9.96 -8.67 7.68
C ALA A 65 -9.08 -7.62 8.38
N PHE A 66 -8.14 -7.06 7.62
CA PHE A 66 -7.31 -5.92 7.98
C PHE A 66 -7.44 -4.82 6.95
N GLY A 67 -6.91 -3.65 7.25
CA GLY A 67 -6.87 -2.52 6.32
C GLY A 67 -5.66 -1.62 6.55
N GLY A 68 -5.65 -0.50 5.85
CA GLY A 68 -4.63 0.51 5.98
C GLY A 68 -5.00 1.87 5.39
N LEU A 69 -3.96 2.65 5.09
CA LEU A 69 -4.07 3.99 4.49
C LEU A 69 -3.00 4.16 3.40
N VAL A 70 -3.39 4.68 2.23
CA VAL A 70 -2.48 5.03 1.14
C VAL A 70 -2.21 6.53 1.17
N LEU A 71 -0.93 6.94 1.15
CA LEU A 71 -0.49 8.34 1.28
C LEU A 71 -0.60 9.14 -0.02
N ASN A 72 -1.73 9.01 -0.71
CA ASN A 72 -2.08 9.83 -1.86
C ASN A 72 -2.60 11.22 -1.43
N ASP A 73 -2.64 12.17 -2.35
CA ASP A 73 -3.25 13.50 -2.11
C ASP A 73 -4.71 13.47 -1.58
N PHE A 74 -5.47 12.40 -1.83
CA PHE A 74 -6.83 12.24 -1.28
C PHE A 74 -6.87 12.28 0.26
N VAL A 75 -5.76 11.96 0.92
CA VAL A 75 -5.59 12.01 2.39
C VAL A 75 -4.56 13.07 2.81
N GLY A 76 -4.19 13.97 1.88
CA GLY A 76 -3.22 15.04 2.09
C GLY A 76 -1.77 14.69 1.75
N GLY A 77 -1.50 13.52 1.17
CA GLY A 77 -0.15 13.07 0.83
C GLY A 77 0.58 12.43 2.02
N ILE A 78 1.88 12.71 2.18
CA ILE A 78 2.67 12.24 3.33
C ILE A 78 2.21 12.99 4.59
N ASN A 79 1.21 12.41 5.27
CA ASN A 79 0.48 13.06 6.35
C ASN A 79 0.61 12.26 7.67
N PRO A 80 1.56 12.61 8.55
CA PRO A 80 1.77 11.91 9.83
C PRO A 80 0.54 11.89 10.74
N THR A 81 -0.26 12.96 10.74
CA THR A 81 -1.48 13.08 11.54
C THR A 81 -2.54 12.06 11.09
N ALA A 82 -2.77 11.95 9.78
CA ALA A 82 -3.70 10.97 9.23
C ALA A 82 -3.22 9.53 9.48
N VAL A 83 -1.91 9.29 9.36
CA VAL A 83 -1.31 7.99 9.67
C VAL A 83 -1.50 7.61 11.14
N GLN A 84 -1.25 8.52 12.07
CA GLN A 84 -1.43 8.25 13.49
C GLN A 84 -2.88 7.85 13.79
N ALA A 85 -3.84 8.64 13.31
CA ALA A 85 -5.26 8.34 13.48
C ALA A 85 -5.64 6.98 12.86
N ALA A 86 -5.17 6.68 11.64
CA ALA A 86 -5.43 5.39 10.99
C ALA A 86 -4.87 4.22 11.81
N LEU A 87 -3.63 4.32 12.30
CA LEU A 87 -2.99 3.30 13.14
C LEU A 87 -3.74 3.11 14.46
N ASP A 88 -4.17 4.19 15.11
CA ASP A 88 -4.97 4.13 16.34
C ASP A 88 -6.35 3.51 16.11
N MET A 89 -6.91 3.68 14.91
CA MET A 89 -8.14 3.01 14.45
C MET A 89 -7.91 1.57 13.96
N GLY A 90 -6.69 1.05 14.03
CA GLY A 90 -6.37 -0.35 13.73
C GLY A 90 -5.72 -0.61 12.38
N ALA A 91 -5.22 0.41 11.67
CA ALA A 91 -4.40 0.22 10.46
C ALA A 91 -3.22 -0.72 10.70
N ARG A 92 -3.07 -1.68 9.79
CA ARG A 92 -1.95 -2.64 9.81
C ARG A 92 -0.96 -2.40 8.69
N VAL A 93 -1.34 -1.65 7.67
CA VAL A 93 -0.47 -1.29 6.55
C VAL A 93 -0.60 0.20 6.26
N ILE A 94 0.52 0.87 6.06
CA ILE A 94 0.57 2.22 5.49
C ILE A 94 1.31 2.11 4.17
N TRP A 95 0.65 2.48 3.07
CA TRP A 95 1.26 2.48 1.75
C TRP A 95 1.77 3.88 1.42
N ALA A 96 2.97 3.94 0.85
CA ALA A 96 3.47 5.14 0.19
C ALA A 96 2.52 5.59 -0.96
N PRO A 97 2.75 6.78 -1.54
CA PRO A 97 1.93 7.25 -2.66
C PRO A 97 1.88 6.25 -3.83
N THR A 98 0.72 6.16 -4.47
CA THR A 98 0.47 5.29 -5.65
C THR A 98 0.45 6.15 -6.93
N MET A 99 -0.73 6.40 -7.52
CA MET A 99 -0.88 7.27 -8.71
C MET A 99 -0.42 8.71 -8.49
N HIS A 100 -0.33 9.14 -7.22
CA HIS A 100 0.17 10.46 -6.83
C HIS A 100 1.65 10.44 -6.45
N SER A 101 2.39 9.35 -6.62
CA SER A 101 3.86 9.41 -6.52
C SER A 101 4.44 10.09 -7.75
N LYS A 102 5.56 10.81 -7.59
CA LYS A 102 6.28 11.40 -8.72
C LYS A 102 6.71 10.33 -9.73
N HIS A 103 7.22 9.19 -9.25
CA HIS A 103 7.65 8.11 -10.13
C HIS A 103 6.51 7.58 -11.01
N HIS A 104 5.34 7.36 -10.42
CA HIS A 104 4.16 6.91 -11.16
C HIS A 104 3.73 7.97 -12.19
N GLU A 105 3.64 9.23 -11.79
CA GLU A 105 3.27 10.32 -12.67
C GLU A 105 4.22 10.43 -13.87
N ASP A 106 5.54 10.38 -13.64
CA ASP A 106 6.56 10.46 -14.69
C ASP A 106 6.48 9.25 -15.64
N THR A 107 6.00 8.09 -15.17
CA THR A 107 5.97 6.84 -15.94
C THR A 107 4.66 6.62 -16.71
N PHE A 108 3.51 6.90 -16.08
CA PHE A 108 2.19 6.58 -16.63
C PHE A 108 1.34 7.81 -16.94
N GLY A 109 1.78 8.98 -16.50
CA GLY A 109 1.00 10.21 -16.55
C GLY A 109 0.13 10.40 -15.31
N ARG A 110 -0.22 11.66 -15.07
CA ARG A 110 -1.05 12.07 -13.93
C ARG A 110 -2.49 11.59 -14.11
N GLY A 111 -3.10 11.09 -13.04
CA GLY A 111 -4.54 10.75 -13.05
C GLY A 111 -4.91 9.37 -13.56
N THR A 112 -3.92 8.57 -13.97
CA THR A 112 -4.15 7.23 -14.50
C THR A 112 -3.27 6.21 -13.81
N TYR A 113 -3.72 4.97 -13.71
CA TYR A 113 -2.89 3.83 -13.33
C TYR A 113 -2.17 3.17 -14.54
N GLY A 114 -2.11 3.86 -15.69
CA GLY A 114 -1.66 3.26 -16.95
C GLY A 114 -2.70 2.31 -17.57
N ILE A 115 -3.89 2.25 -16.98
CA ILE A 115 -5.01 1.41 -17.39
C ILE A 115 -6.20 2.33 -17.67
N LYS A 116 -6.71 2.31 -18.92
CA LYS A 116 -7.78 3.22 -19.36
C LYS A 116 -9.01 3.22 -18.45
N ARG A 117 -9.38 2.05 -17.90
CA ARG A 117 -10.52 1.89 -16.97
C ARG A 117 -10.25 2.33 -15.53
N GLN A 118 -9.00 2.59 -15.19
CA GLN A 118 -8.56 3.11 -13.89
C GLN A 118 -7.91 4.47 -14.10
N THR A 119 -8.64 5.35 -14.77
CA THR A 119 -8.25 6.73 -15.01
C THR A 119 -9.32 7.62 -14.40
N HIS A 120 -8.91 8.49 -13.48
CA HIS A 120 -9.80 9.47 -12.89
C HIS A 120 -9.61 10.78 -13.66
N GLU A 121 -10.55 11.06 -14.57
CA GLU A 121 -10.59 12.31 -15.31
C GLU A 121 -11.05 13.43 -14.36
N GLY A 122 -10.09 14.13 -13.76
CA GLY A 122 -10.31 15.22 -12.82
C GLY A 122 -8.99 15.95 -12.53
N THR A 123 -9.08 17.17 -12.00
CA THR A 123 -7.90 18.00 -11.69
C THR A 123 -7.19 17.50 -10.45
N ILE A 124 -6.26 16.55 -10.62
CA ILE A 124 -5.18 16.35 -9.64
C ILE A 124 -4.34 17.62 -9.64
N ALA A 125 -4.62 18.48 -8.66
CA ALA A 125 -4.10 19.83 -8.60
C ALA A 125 -2.61 19.87 -8.23
N ARG A 126 -2.11 18.86 -7.52
CA ARG A 126 -0.74 18.82 -7.00
C ARG A 126 0.18 18.02 -7.92
N PRO A 127 1.48 18.37 -7.98
CA PRO A 127 2.47 17.51 -8.62
C PRO A 127 2.68 16.22 -7.83
N GLY A 128 3.14 15.18 -8.51
CA GLY A 128 3.49 13.91 -7.91
C GLY A 128 4.40 14.08 -6.69
N ILE A 129 4.03 13.38 -5.63
CA ILE A 129 4.66 13.39 -4.32
C ILE A 129 6.05 12.77 -4.43
N GLN A 130 7.06 13.52 -3.98
CA GLN A 130 8.43 13.04 -3.81
C GLN A 130 8.66 12.66 -2.35
N VAL A 131 9.35 11.55 -2.11
CA VAL A 131 9.68 11.13 -0.74
C VAL A 131 11.13 11.40 -0.35
N LEU A 132 11.95 11.84 -1.31
CA LEU A 132 13.32 12.29 -1.08
C LEU A 132 13.43 13.81 -1.24
N THR A 133 14.27 14.43 -0.43
CA THR A 133 14.73 15.80 -0.60
C THR A 133 15.64 15.90 -1.83
N ALA A 134 15.96 17.13 -2.25
CA ALA A 134 16.94 17.37 -3.32
C ALA A 134 18.35 16.82 -3.01
N ARG A 135 18.64 16.46 -1.75
CA ARG A 135 19.90 15.86 -1.31
C ARG A 135 19.87 14.32 -1.31
N GLY A 136 18.73 13.71 -1.65
CA GLY A 136 18.56 12.25 -1.62
C GLY A 136 18.24 11.69 -0.23
N GLU A 137 17.87 12.53 0.73
CA GLU A 137 17.47 12.12 2.09
C GLU A 137 15.95 11.96 2.16
N LEU A 138 15.43 11.08 3.03
CA LEU A 138 13.98 10.98 3.25
C LEU A 138 13.44 12.31 3.77
N VAL A 139 12.29 12.74 3.24
CA VAL A 139 11.62 13.94 3.73
C VAL A 139 11.20 13.77 5.20
N PRO A 140 11.28 14.81 6.05
CA PRO A 140 10.99 14.71 7.47
C PRO A 140 9.62 14.11 7.80
N GLU A 141 8.61 14.42 7.00
CA GLU A 141 7.25 13.91 7.14
C GLU A 141 7.19 12.39 6.95
N LEU A 142 7.98 11.84 6.02
CA LEU A 142 8.03 10.40 5.81
C LEU A 142 8.79 9.72 6.95
N VAL A 143 9.83 10.35 7.48
CA VAL A 143 10.55 9.85 8.66
C VAL A 143 9.60 9.72 9.85
N ASP A 144 8.78 10.75 10.13
CA ASP A 144 7.76 10.70 11.19
C ASP A 144 6.72 9.58 10.93
N VAL A 145 6.22 9.46 9.70
CA VAL A 145 5.33 8.35 9.31
C VAL A 145 5.96 6.99 9.60
N LEU A 146 7.20 6.76 9.18
CA LEU A 146 7.89 5.48 9.37
C LEU A 146 8.08 5.16 10.85
N ASP A 147 8.42 6.15 11.68
CA ASP A 147 8.55 5.96 13.12
C ASP A 147 7.20 5.63 13.80
N ARG A 148 6.09 6.22 13.35
CA ARG A 148 4.74 5.87 13.84
C ARG A 148 4.34 4.45 13.45
N VAL A 149 4.59 4.07 12.20
CA VAL A 149 4.32 2.70 11.71
C VAL A 149 5.13 1.68 12.52
N ARG A 150 6.41 1.95 12.74
CA ARG A 150 7.29 1.12 13.59
C ARG A 150 6.77 1.02 15.02
N ALA A 151 6.40 2.15 15.64
CA ALA A 151 5.89 2.18 17.02
C ALA A 151 4.60 1.37 17.21
N LYS A 152 3.82 1.18 16.13
CA LYS A 152 2.57 0.40 16.13
C LYS A 152 2.73 -1.03 15.59
N ASP A 153 3.96 -1.46 15.31
CA ASP A 153 4.29 -2.77 14.72
C ASP A 153 3.50 -3.06 13.41
N ALA A 154 3.20 -2.00 12.67
CA ALA A 154 2.52 -2.06 11.38
C ALA A 154 3.54 -2.24 10.23
N VAL A 155 3.01 -2.47 9.02
CA VAL A 155 3.80 -2.61 7.79
C VAL A 155 3.84 -1.28 7.06
N PHE A 156 5.03 -0.86 6.60
CA PHE A 156 5.13 0.18 5.59
C PHE A 156 5.35 -0.45 4.22
N ALA A 157 4.53 -0.07 3.25
CA ALA A 157 4.49 -0.70 1.95
C ALA A 157 4.84 0.35 0.86
N THR A 158 5.80 0.04 -0.02
CA THR A 158 6.45 1.05 -0.86
C THR A 158 5.61 1.52 -2.06
N ALA A 159 4.48 0.87 -2.34
CA ALA A 159 3.58 1.23 -3.42
C ALA A 159 4.33 1.53 -4.74
N HIS A 160 4.19 2.74 -5.30
CA HIS A 160 4.69 3.09 -6.63
C HIS A 160 5.93 3.99 -6.58
N LEU A 161 6.68 3.96 -5.48
CA LEU A 161 7.92 4.72 -5.35
C LEU A 161 8.99 4.24 -6.35
N ALA A 162 9.90 5.12 -6.73
CA ALA A 162 11.04 4.78 -7.57
C ALA A 162 12.06 3.90 -6.83
N PRO A 163 12.89 3.11 -7.54
CA PRO A 163 13.91 2.28 -6.91
C PRO A 163 14.85 3.01 -5.92
N PRO A 164 15.37 4.22 -6.21
CA PRO A 164 16.21 4.95 -5.25
C PRO A 164 15.47 5.35 -3.97
N GLU A 165 14.17 5.66 -4.09
CA GLU A 165 13.30 6.00 -2.95
C GLU A 165 13.05 4.76 -2.08
N ILE A 166 12.78 3.61 -2.72
CA ILE A 166 12.63 2.31 -2.04
C ILE A 166 13.92 1.94 -1.32
N GLU A 167 15.06 2.07 -1.98
CA GLU A 167 16.37 1.73 -1.42
C GLU A 167 16.69 2.54 -0.17
N ALA A 168 16.44 3.85 -0.19
CA ALA A 168 16.63 4.71 0.98
C ALA A 168 15.78 4.25 2.18
N ILE A 169 14.52 3.87 1.95
CA ILE A 169 13.61 3.36 3.00
C ILE A 169 14.10 2.00 3.50
N VAL A 170 14.39 1.05 2.61
CA VAL A 170 14.78 -0.31 2.96
C VAL A 170 16.09 -0.30 3.76
N ARG A 171 17.13 0.36 3.26
CA ARG A 171 18.42 0.43 3.97
C ARG A 171 18.31 1.13 5.32
N GLY A 172 17.44 2.15 5.43
CA GLY A 172 17.23 2.89 6.67
C GLY A 172 16.36 2.15 7.70
N TYR A 173 15.38 1.34 7.29
CA TYR A 173 14.29 0.91 8.16
C TYR A 173 13.98 -0.60 8.17
N ALA A 174 14.32 -1.36 7.12
CA ALA A 174 13.87 -2.76 7.00
C ALA A 174 14.46 -3.71 8.07
N ARG A 175 15.55 -3.32 8.74
CA ARG A 175 16.10 -4.06 9.90
C ARG A 175 15.36 -3.81 11.21
N ARG A 176 14.51 -2.78 11.30
CA ARG A 176 13.84 -2.34 12.54
C ARG A 176 12.32 -2.32 12.45
N MET A 177 11.75 -2.56 11.27
CA MET A 177 10.31 -2.64 11.04
C MET A 177 10.01 -3.42 9.76
N LYS A 178 8.74 -3.79 9.58
CA LYS A 178 8.27 -4.53 8.41
C LYS A 178 8.14 -3.59 7.22
N ILE A 179 8.96 -3.82 6.19
CA ILE A 179 8.89 -3.11 4.91
C ILE A 179 8.45 -4.10 3.82
N LEU A 180 7.38 -3.77 3.12
CA LEU A 180 6.88 -4.53 1.96
C LEU A 180 7.16 -3.75 0.68
N ILE A 181 7.89 -4.34 -0.26
CA ILE A 181 8.01 -3.80 -1.61
C ILE A 181 6.82 -4.27 -2.42
N ASN A 182 5.98 -3.33 -2.83
CA ASN A 182 4.80 -3.64 -3.65
C ASN A 182 5.16 -3.78 -5.12
N HIS A 183 4.35 -4.57 -5.82
CA HIS A 183 4.35 -4.66 -7.28
C HIS A 183 5.76 -4.76 -7.89
N PRO A 184 6.59 -5.75 -7.54
CA PRO A 184 7.94 -5.87 -8.10
C PRO A 184 7.95 -5.94 -9.64
N PHE A 185 6.85 -6.41 -10.24
CA PHE A 185 6.67 -6.46 -11.70
C PHE A 185 6.17 -5.14 -12.33
N PHE A 186 5.80 -4.14 -11.52
CA PHE A 186 5.45 -2.79 -11.96
C PHE A 186 6.68 -1.89 -12.10
N LEU A 187 7.73 -2.15 -11.30
CA LEU A 187 8.98 -1.42 -11.42
C LEU A 187 9.57 -1.57 -12.83
N PRO A 188 10.36 -0.58 -13.30
CA PRO A 188 10.95 -0.62 -14.63
C PRO A 188 11.65 -1.97 -14.87
N ARG A 189 11.44 -2.58 -16.04
CA ARG A 189 12.07 -3.86 -16.40
C ARG A 189 13.61 -3.82 -16.39
N THR A 190 14.18 -2.62 -16.36
CA THR A 190 15.61 -2.38 -16.21
C THR A 190 16.11 -2.63 -14.78
N VAL A 191 15.24 -2.72 -13.78
CA VAL A 191 15.60 -3.09 -12.41
C VAL A 191 15.95 -4.59 -12.39
N PRO A 192 17.22 -4.96 -12.12
CA PRO A 192 17.65 -6.34 -12.19
C PRO A 192 17.15 -7.15 -10.98
N THR A 193 16.95 -8.46 -11.16
CA THR A 193 16.60 -9.38 -10.05
C THR A 193 17.57 -9.29 -8.87
N ALA A 194 18.86 -9.00 -9.15
CA ALA A 194 19.87 -8.79 -8.12
C ALA A 194 19.55 -7.62 -7.17
N TRP A 195 18.87 -6.58 -7.65
CA TRP A 195 18.42 -5.47 -6.81
C TRP A 195 17.34 -5.92 -5.82
N PHE A 196 16.36 -6.69 -6.28
CA PHE A 196 15.33 -7.26 -5.39
C PHE A 196 15.94 -8.22 -4.35
N ALA A 197 16.92 -9.03 -4.75
CA ALA A 197 17.65 -9.89 -3.83
C ALA A 197 18.41 -9.09 -2.77
N ASP A 198 19.06 -7.97 -3.16
CA ASP A 198 19.73 -7.07 -2.22
C ASP A 198 18.73 -6.43 -1.25
N MET A 199 17.57 -5.95 -1.73
CA MET A 199 16.53 -5.38 -0.86
C MET A 199 15.99 -6.41 0.13
N ALA A 200 15.77 -7.65 -0.31
CA ALA A 200 15.34 -8.74 0.56
C ALA A 200 16.42 -9.09 1.60
N ALA A 201 17.70 -9.11 1.21
CA ALA A 201 18.82 -9.32 2.12
C ALA A 201 18.93 -8.22 3.20
N HIS A 202 18.38 -7.03 2.94
CA HIS A 202 18.28 -5.93 3.91
C HIS A 202 17.05 -6.01 4.82
N GLY A 203 16.17 -7.01 4.64
CA GLY A 203 15.02 -7.28 5.50
C GLY A 203 13.67 -6.90 4.90
N ALA A 204 13.63 -6.43 3.64
CA ALA A 204 12.38 -6.17 2.96
C ALA A 204 11.69 -7.47 2.52
N VAL A 205 10.36 -7.47 2.52
CA VAL A 205 9.56 -8.54 1.92
C VAL A 205 9.06 -8.07 0.55
N LEU A 206 8.95 -8.98 -0.41
CA LEU A 206 8.43 -8.67 -1.74
C LEU A 206 6.98 -9.18 -1.86
N GLU A 207 6.08 -8.35 -2.37
CA GLU A 207 4.73 -8.77 -2.76
C GLU A 207 4.78 -9.60 -4.04
N ILE A 208 4.11 -10.75 -4.09
CA ILE A 208 4.08 -11.66 -5.24
C ILE A 208 2.65 -11.97 -5.69
#